data_AF-A0A0C9TEB7-F1
#
_entry.id   AF-A0A0C9TEB7-F1
#
_cell.length_a   1.000
_cell.length_b   1.000
_cell.length_c   1.000
_cell.angle_alpha   90.00
_cell.angle_beta   90.00
_cell.angle_gamma   90.00
#
_symmetry.space_group_name_H-M   'P 1'
#
loop_
_entity.id
_entity.type
_entity.pdbx_description
1 polymer ?
#
loop_
_entity_poly.entity_id
_entity_poly.type
_entity_poly.pdbx_seq_one_letter_code
_entity_poly.pdbx_strand_id
1 'polypeptide(L)'
;MNVPPYLLDGEFNSATVPTLIGTPPQEINLTVGVYTGLLAAYGYDCVLCAGPTLFDSSLSSTFNSSNTTWSSAIPSFNGTDVNDTVSFGGLFDVADQGLVYINDGSKYPSIIWNGLLGLFLNPLNASSISEHLFTHLYQSSSILNPVIGMRFDPANPKLTIGALDPNDYEGTINWVEMSQHPDPNGDYYNTFSVDGVKGYNGTFLPFGGNLTAALDSYSCPGYYGFAFPSGANRTQAQISQTPTSTPTNSAQCLSLITPTSTPTASVVLASAALSSSKKYNVYGQPGSEPVSLFGVGDMPQMVWN
;
A
#
# COMPACT_ATOMS: atom_id res chain seq x y z
N MET A 1 -4.41 3.22 9.55
CA MET A 1 -4.82 2.05 8.75
C MET A 1 -5.61 1.13 9.67
N ASN A 2 -6.65 0.47 9.18
CA ASN A 2 -7.42 -0.53 9.91
C ASN A 2 -7.29 -1.85 9.16
N VAL A 3 -6.84 -2.90 9.86
CA VAL A 3 -6.73 -4.27 9.33
C VAL A 3 -7.60 -5.15 10.22
N PRO A 4 -8.43 -6.04 9.66
CA PRO A 4 -9.29 -6.89 10.47
C PRO A 4 -8.48 -7.87 11.34
N PRO A 5 -8.95 -8.15 12.56
CA PRO A 5 -8.28 -9.06 13.51
C PRO A 5 -8.34 -10.53 13.10
N TYR A 6 -9.27 -10.92 12.22
CA TYR A 6 -9.46 -12.28 11.76
C TYR A 6 -10.04 -12.30 10.34
N LEU A 7 -9.71 -13.35 9.60
CA LEU A 7 -10.28 -13.66 8.30
C LEU A 7 -11.49 -14.57 8.54
N LEU A 8 -12.68 -14.12 8.16
CA LEU A 8 -13.86 -14.97 8.14
C LEU A 8 -13.96 -15.59 6.74
N ASP A 9 -14.16 -16.90 6.69
CA ASP A 9 -14.34 -17.63 5.44
C ASP A 9 -15.57 -17.05 4.71
N GLY A 10 -15.34 -16.34 3.60
CA GLY A 10 -16.39 -15.72 2.77
C GLY A 10 -16.65 -14.21 2.96
N GLU A 11 -16.06 -13.55 3.95
CA GLU A 11 -16.14 -12.07 4.11
C GLU A 11 -14.73 -11.50 4.28
N PHE A 12 -14.14 -11.11 3.14
CA PHE A 12 -12.80 -10.50 3.12
C PHE A 12 -12.91 -9.01 3.42
N ASN A 13 -12.49 -8.60 4.62
CA ASN A 13 -12.35 -7.19 4.94
C ASN A 13 -10.94 -6.72 4.53
N SER A 14 -10.83 -5.95 3.46
CA SER A 14 -9.55 -5.39 3.03
C SER A 14 -9.00 -4.37 4.05
N ALA A 15 -7.69 -4.18 4.08
CA ALA A 15 -7.09 -3.11 4.87
C ALA A 15 -7.64 -1.76 4.39
N THR A 16 -8.05 -0.89 5.32
CA THR A 16 -8.51 0.46 4.99
C THR A 16 -7.60 1.53 5.60
N VAL A 17 -7.62 2.72 5.04
CA VAL A 17 -6.93 3.89 5.60
C VAL A 17 -7.89 5.08 5.64
N PRO A 18 -7.96 5.80 6.78
CA PRO A 18 -8.68 7.07 6.83
C PRO A 18 -8.07 8.07 5.85
N THR A 19 -8.90 8.53 4.93
CA THR A 19 -8.57 9.55 3.93
C THR A 19 -9.60 10.65 4.05
N LEU A 20 -9.16 11.89 4.13
CA LEU A 20 -10.04 13.05 4.20
C LEU A 20 -10.30 13.56 2.79
N ILE A 21 -11.57 13.76 2.43
CA ILE A 21 -11.97 14.25 1.10
C ILE A 21 -12.92 15.44 1.26
N GLY A 22 -12.69 16.51 0.51
CA GLY A 22 -13.56 17.68 0.44
C GLY A 22 -13.24 18.81 1.40
N THR A 23 -14.03 19.89 1.31
CA THR A 23 -13.92 21.08 2.18
C THR A 23 -15.30 21.54 2.72
N PRO A 24 -15.63 21.35 4.01
CA PRO A 24 -14.77 20.80 5.06
C PRO A 24 -14.43 19.31 4.83
N PRO A 25 -13.30 18.83 5.40
CA PRO A 25 -12.85 17.46 5.16
C PRO A 25 -13.81 16.42 5.73
N GLN A 26 -14.16 15.42 4.92
CA GLN A 26 -14.96 14.26 5.29
C GLN A 26 -14.06 13.04 5.40
N GLU A 27 -14.08 12.34 6.52
CA GLU A 27 -13.27 11.14 6.71
C GLU A 27 -13.91 9.92 6.05
N ILE A 28 -13.20 9.35 5.08
CA ILE A 28 -13.60 8.17 4.32
C ILE A 28 -12.54 7.08 4.53
N ASN A 29 -12.94 5.92 5.04
CA ASN A 29 -12.04 4.79 5.23
C ASN A 29 -11.89 3.99 3.94
N LEU A 30 -10.97 4.40 3.06
CA LEU A 30 -10.76 3.79 1.76
C LEU A 30 -10.04 2.45 1.87
N THR A 31 -10.49 1.44 1.12
CA THR A 31 -9.74 0.19 0.93
C THR A 31 -8.38 0.47 0.28
N VAL A 32 -7.30 -0.17 0.75
CA VAL A 32 -5.96 -0.04 0.18
C VAL A 32 -5.78 -1.05 -0.96
N GLY A 33 -5.57 -0.56 -2.18
CA GLY A 33 -5.28 -1.36 -3.37
C GLY A 33 -3.82 -1.29 -3.77
N VAL A 34 -3.10 -2.41 -3.71
CA VAL A 34 -1.66 -2.47 -4.07
C VAL A 34 -1.39 -2.87 -5.52
N TYR A 35 -2.41 -3.05 -6.35
CA TYR A 35 -2.27 -3.48 -7.75
C TYR A 35 -2.63 -2.39 -8.76
N THR A 36 -3.21 -1.27 -8.30
CA THR A 36 -3.75 -0.17 -9.11
C THR A 36 -3.37 1.20 -8.54
N GLY A 37 -3.54 2.24 -9.34
CA GLY A 37 -3.37 3.65 -8.97
C GLY A 37 -4.70 4.41 -8.87
N LEU A 38 -5.82 3.68 -8.91
CA LEU A 38 -7.16 4.28 -8.85
C LEU A 38 -7.43 4.87 -7.45
N LEU A 39 -7.67 6.18 -7.40
CA LEU A 39 -8.30 6.84 -6.26
C LEU A 39 -9.80 6.96 -6.53
N ALA A 40 -10.62 6.39 -5.66
CA ALA A 40 -12.07 6.42 -5.82
C ALA A 40 -12.77 6.47 -4.45
N ALA A 41 -13.90 7.17 -4.38
CA ALA A 41 -14.76 7.21 -3.20
C ALA A 41 -16.19 6.84 -3.60
N TYR A 42 -16.87 6.09 -2.74
CA TYR A 42 -18.29 5.83 -2.90
C TYR A 42 -19.08 7.09 -2.54
N GLY A 43 -19.96 7.50 -3.45
CA GLY A 43 -20.89 8.59 -3.21
C GLY A 43 -21.86 8.26 -2.08
N TYR A 44 -22.33 9.28 -1.36
CA TYR A 44 -23.32 9.15 -0.30
C TYR A 44 -24.63 8.51 -0.79
N ASP A 45 -24.99 8.75 -2.04
CA ASP A 45 -26.14 8.23 -2.73
C ASP A 45 -25.84 6.95 -3.56
N CYS A 46 -24.65 6.35 -3.38
CA CYS A 46 -24.27 5.20 -4.19
C CYS A 46 -25.20 4.00 -4.01
N VAL A 47 -25.64 3.43 -5.12
CA VAL A 47 -26.47 2.23 -5.16
C VAL A 47 -25.59 0.98 -5.07
N LEU A 48 -25.90 0.07 -4.14
CA LEU A 48 -25.18 -1.20 -3.93
C LEU A 48 -23.69 -1.03 -3.56
N CYS A 49 -23.28 0.13 -3.05
CA CYS A 49 -21.98 0.34 -2.42
C CYS A 49 -21.98 -0.19 -0.96
N ALA A 50 -20.84 -0.69 -0.51
CA ALA A 50 -20.63 -1.15 0.85
C ALA A 50 -19.84 -0.14 1.70
N GLY A 51 -20.18 -0.05 2.98
CA GLY A 51 -19.39 0.63 3.99
C GLY A 51 -20.12 1.78 4.70
N PRO A 52 -19.64 2.17 5.91
CA PRO A 52 -20.32 3.11 6.79
C PRO A 52 -19.94 4.58 6.54
N THR A 53 -18.87 4.86 5.79
CA THR A 53 -18.37 6.23 5.54
C THR A 53 -18.37 6.50 4.04
N LEU A 54 -19.40 7.19 3.56
CA LEU A 54 -19.55 7.55 2.15
C LEU A 54 -19.29 9.04 1.96
N PHE A 55 -18.84 9.43 0.77
CA PHE A 55 -18.49 10.81 0.46
C PHE A 55 -19.71 11.59 -0.05
N ASP A 56 -20.09 12.65 0.67
CA ASP A 56 -21.18 13.55 0.28
C ASP A 56 -20.61 14.78 -0.45
N SER A 57 -20.68 14.76 -1.77
CA SER A 57 -20.19 15.86 -2.62
C SER A 57 -20.89 17.19 -2.33
N SER A 58 -22.14 17.18 -1.84
CA SER A 58 -22.90 18.40 -1.54
C SER A 58 -22.38 19.17 -0.33
N LEU A 59 -21.60 18.51 0.53
CA LEU A 59 -20.97 19.10 1.70
C LEU A 59 -19.57 19.65 1.40
N SER A 60 -19.00 19.38 0.23
CA SER A 60 -17.68 19.86 -0.15
C SER A 60 -17.77 21.11 -1.03
N SER A 61 -17.22 22.22 -0.55
CA SER A 61 -17.11 23.47 -1.31
C SER A 61 -16.00 23.46 -2.38
N THR A 62 -15.12 22.45 -2.37
CA THR A 62 -14.05 22.25 -3.36
C THR A 62 -14.35 21.13 -4.36
N PHE A 63 -15.52 20.48 -4.25
CA PHE A 63 -15.95 19.47 -5.20
C PHE A 63 -16.19 20.06 -6.58
N ASN A 64 -15.54 19.46 -7.59
CA ASN A 64 -15.64 19.87 -8.98
C ASN A 64 -15.86 18.64 -9.87
N SER A 65 -17.08 18.48 -10.38
CA SER A 65 -17.39 17.41 -11.34
C SER A 65 -17.14 17.87 -12.77
N SER A 66 -16.38 17.08 -13.52
CA SER A 66 -16.24 17.26 -14.97
C SER A 66 -17.47 16.79 -15.75
N ASN A 67 -18.43 16.12 -15.10
CA ASN A 67 -19.53 15.34 -15.71
C ASN A 67 -19.06 14.30 -16.74
N THR A 68 -17.78 13.94 -16.70
CA THR A 68 -17.23 12.89 -17.55
C THR A 68 -17.43 11.55 -16.84
N THR A 69 -18.05 10.60 -17.54
CA THR A 69 -18.12 9.22 -17.06
C THR A 69 -16.71 8.66 -16.95
N TRP A 70 -16.43 7.99 -15.84
CA TRP A 70 -15.16 7.31 -15.62
C TRP A 70 -14.88 6.34 -16.78
N SER A 71 -13.83 6.61 -17.54
CA SER A 71 -13.53 5.90 -18.79
C SER A 71 -13.29 4.40 -18.63
N SER A 72 -12.90 3.96 -17.42
CA SER A 72 -12.66 2.55 -17.10
C SER A 72 -13.80 1.91 -16.29
N ALA A 73 -14.98 2.53 -16.30
CA ALA A 73 -16.18 1.97 -15.69
C ALA A 73 -16.47 0.57 -16.23
N ILE A 74 -16.84 -0.34 -15.33
CA ILE A 74 -17.22 -1.71 -15.64
C ILE A 74 -18.68 -1.95 -15.21
N PRO A 75 -19.36 -3.00 -15.71
CA PRO A 75 -20.75 -3.27 -15.31
C PRO A 75 -20.99 -3.38 -13.80
N SER A 76 -19.94 -3.68 -13.03
CA SER A 76 -20.00 -3.78 -11.56
C SER A 76 -19.67 -2.49 -10.82
N PHE A 77 -19.06 -1.51 -11.47
CA PHE A 77 -18.66 -0.25 -10.86
C PHE A 77 -18.71 0.87 -11.88
N ASN A 78 -19.58 1.86 -11.62
CA ASN A 78 -19.74 3.03 -12.46
C ASN A 78 -19.58 4.31 -11.65
N GLY A 79 -19.04 5.34 -12.28
CA GLY A 79 -18.71 6.59 -11.62
C GLY A 79 -18.43 7.72 -12.60
N THR A 80 -18.08 8.87 -12.02
CA THR A 80 -17.70 10.08 -12.75
C THR A 80 -16.35 10.56 -12.28
N ASP A 81 -15.54 11.08 -13.20
CA ASP A 81 -14.27 11.70 -12.87
C ASP A 81 -14.54 13.09 -12.26
N VAL A 82 -14.03 13.29 -11.04
CA VAL A 82 -14.19 14.52 -10.25
C VAL A 82 -12.85 14.95 -9.70
N ASN A 83 -12.76 16.22 -9.32
CA ASN A 83 -11.64 16.76 -8.58
C ASN A 83 -12.13 17.27 -7.23
N ASP A 84 -11.35 17.04 -6.17
CA ASP A 84 -11.59 17.64 -4.87
C ASP A 84 -10.27 17.75 -4.07
N THR A 85 -10.33 18.34 -2.89
CA THR A 85 -9.22 18.33 -1.93
C THR A 85 -9.14 16.95 -1.27
N VAL A 86 -7.95 16.34 -1.28
CA VAL A 86 -7.68 15.05 -0.62
C VAL A 86 -6.57 15.22 0.40
N SER A 87 -6.75 14.63 1.57
CA SER A 87 -5.81 14.75 2.67
C SER A 87 -5.61 13.47 3.48
N PHE A 88 -4.41 13.30 4.03
CA PHE A 88 -4.07 12.20 4.92
C PHE A 88 -3.75 12.70 6.32
N GLY A 89 -4.56 12.28 7.30
CA GLY A 89 -4.37 12.63 8.71
C GLY A 89 -4.41 14.14 9.00
N GLY A 90 -4.92 14.96 8.07
CA GLY A 90 -4.90 16.42 8.15
C GLY A 90 -3.50 17.03 8.06
N LEU A 91 -2.50 16.26 7.62
CA LEU A 91 -1.09 16.69 7.54
C LEU A 91 -0.67 17.06 6.12
N PHE A 92 -1.29 16.43 5.12
CA PHE A 92 -0.91 16.55 3.73
C PHE A 92 -2.15 16.82 2.91
N ASP A 93 -2.27 18.03 2.37
CA ASP A 93 -3.42 18.42 1.56
C ASP A 93 -3.01 18.54 0.09
N VAL A 94 -3.77 17.90 -0.80
CA VAL A 94 -3.64 18.05 -2.24
C VAL A 94 -4.96 18.59 -2.77
N ALA A 95 -4.93 19.86 -3.15
CA ALA A 95 -6.06 20.53 -3.80
C ALA A 95 -6.19 20.06 -5.25
N ASP A 96 -7.42 20.07 -5.77
CA ASP A 96 -7.73 19.72 -7.17
C ASP A 96 -7.21 18.33 -7.56
N GLN A 97 -7.24 17.37 -6.63
CA GLN A 97 -6.84 16.00 -6.88
C GLN A 97 -7.97 15.26 -7.61
N GLY A 98 -7.64 14.68 -8.77
CA GLY A 98 -8.55 13.81 -9.50
C GLY A 98 -8.83 12.51 -8.73
N LEU A 99 -10.11 12.13 -8.67
CA LEU A 99 -10.61 10.86 -8.15
C LEU A 99 -11.89 10.43 -8.88
N VAL A 100 -12.29 9.17 -8.73
CA VAL A 100 -13.58 8.68 -9.22
C VAL A 100 -14.64 8.77 -8.12
N TYR A 101 -15.72 9.50 -8.40
CA TYR A 101 -16.95 9.47 -7.60
C TYR A 101 -17.83 8.32 -8.07
N ILE A 102 -17.92 7.25 -7.28
CA ILE A 102 -18.66 6.03 -7.65
C ILE A 102 -20.14 6.20 -7.28
N ASN A 103 -21.00 6.08 -8.30
CA ASN A 103 -22.45 6.23 -8.18
C ASN A 103 -23.16 4.87 -8.06
N ASP A 104 -22.60 3.84 -8.68
CA ASP A 104 -23.16 2.50 -8.68
C ASP A 104 -22.06 1.47 -8.41
N GLY A 105 -22.31 0.61 -7.42
CA GLY A 105 -21.50 -0.53 -7.07
C GLY A 105 -22.18 -1.86 -7.44
N SER A 106 -21.46 -2.93 -7.14
CA SER A 106 -21.95 -4.29 -7.28
C SER A 106 -22.29 -4.85 -5.91
N LYS A 107 -23.40 -5.61 -5.82
CA LYS A 107 -23.80 -6.31 -4.58
C LYS A 107 -22.76 -7.35 -4.11
N TYR A 108 -21.79 -7.72 -4.95
CA TYR A 108 -21.02 -8.97 -4.80
C TYR A 108 -19.54 -8.89 -4.43
N PRO A 109 -18.77 -7.80 -4.55
CA PRO A 109 -17.41 -7.80 -4.04
C PRO A 109 -17.40 -7.12 -2.67
N SER A 110 -17.46 -7.93 -1.61
CA SER A 110 -17.18 -7.55 -0.22
C SER A 110 -15.77 -6.98 0.02
N ILE A 111 -15.00 -6.72 -1.04
CA ILE A 111 -13.57 -6.44 -1.04
C ILE A 111 -13.29 -4.93 -1.00
N ILE A 112 -14.13 -4.12 -1.64
CA ILE A 112 -13.97 -2.65 -1.67
C ILE A 112 -14.99 -2.04 -0.71
N TRP A 113 -14.50 -1.28 0.26
CA TRP A 113 -15.27 -0.70 1.34
C TRP A 113 -15.09 0.81 1.32
N ASN A 114 -16.20 1.56 1.22
CA ASN A 114 -16.23 3.03 1.08
C ASN A 114 -15.54 3.63 -0.15
N GLY A 115 -14.75 2.86 -0.89
CA GLY A 115 -13.93 3.33 -2.01
C GLY A 115 -12.55 2.67 -2.01
N LEU A 116 -11.65 3.20 -2.82
CA LEU A 116 -10.34 2.62 -3.10
C LEU A 116 -9.25 3.69 -3.09
N LEU A 117 -8.15 3.39 -2.40
CA LEU A 117 -6.86 4.07 -2.50
C LEU A 117 -5.87 3.14 -3.19
N GLY A 118 -5.71 3.32 -4.49
CA GLY A 118 -4.63 2.73 -5.28
C GLY A 118 -3.27 3.31 -4.91
N LEU A 119 -2.26 2.45 -4.78
CA LEU A 119 -0.91 2.84 -4.40
C LEU A 119 0.12 2.73 -5.54
N PHE A 120 -0.18 2.00 -6.60
CA PHE A 120 0.78 1.70 -7.66
C PHE A 120 0.45 2.41 -8.96
N LEU A 121 1.46 2.99 -9.59
CA LEU A 121 1.30 3.76 -10.82
C LEU A 121 1.37 2.84 -12.02
N ASN A 122 0.56 3.09 -13.05
CA ASN A 122 0.73 2.42 -14.34
C ASN A 122 2.04 2.91 -14.99
N PRO A 123 3.08 2.06 -15.14
CA PRO A 123 4.38 2.48 -15.64
C PRO A 123 4.35 2.91 -17.12
N LEU A 124 3.30 2.56 -17.86
CA LEU A 124 3.14 2.89 -19.27
C LEU A 124 2.32 4.18 -19.51
N ASN A 125 1.70 4.74 -18.46
CA ASN A 125 0.84 5.90 -18.58
C ASN A 125 1.43 7.10 -17.83
N ALA A 126 2.13 7.96 -18.57
CA ALA A 126 2.77 9.16 -18.03
C ALA A 126 1.78 10.12 -17.35
N SER A 127 0.57 10.26 -17.88
CA SER A 127 -0.48 11.10 -17.27
C SER A 127 -0.91 10.53 -15.91
N SER A 128 -1.17 9.22 -15.84
CA SER A 128 -1.50 8.55 -14.58
C SER A 128 -0.41 8.68 -13.53
N ILE A 129 0.86 8.68 -13.94
CA ILE A 129 2.00 8.92 -13.03
C ILE A 129 1.98 10.37 -12.52
N SER A 130 1.84 11.35 -13.41
CA SER A 130 1.90 12.76 -13.02
C SER A 130 0.73 13.22 -12.16
N GLU A 131 -0.46 12.66 -12.39
CA GLU A 131 -1.71 13.05 -11.73
C GLU A 131 -1.96 12.32 -10.40
N HIS A 132 -1.10 11.34 -10.07
CA HIS A 132 -1.29 10.55 -8.86
C HIS A 132 -1.03 11.36 -7.60
N LEU A 133 -1.85 11.11 -6.58
CA LEU A 133 -1.81 11.80 -5.29
C LEU A 133 -0.40 11.84 -4.65
N PHE A 134 0.29 10.70 -4.57
CA PHE A 134 1.65 10.68 -4.01
C PHE A 134 2.70 11.37 -4.88
N THR A 135 2.48 11.46 -6.20
CA THR A 135 3.33 12.24 -7.10
C THR A 135 3.19 13.72 -6.79
N HIS A 136 1.96 14.22 -6.61
CA HIS A 136 1.71 15.60 -6.18
C HIS A 136 2.31 15.91 -4.81
N LEU A 137 2.20 14.99 -3.85
CA LEU A 137 2.83 15.15 -2.53
C LEU A 137 4.35 15.25 -2.61
N TYR A 138 4.97 14.45 -3.47
CA TYR A 138 6.42 14.51 -3.68
C TYR A 138 6.84 15.80 -4.41
N GLN A 139 6.15 16.17 -5.48
CA GLN A 139 6.45 17.38 -6.26
C GLN A 139 6.26 18.67 -5.46
N SER A 140 5.28 18.70 -4.55
CA SER A 140 5.05 19.82 -3.62
C SER A 140 6.04 19.85 -2.45
N SER A 141 6.98 18.89 -2.37
CA SER A 141 7.90 18.71 -1.23
C SER A 141 7.17 18.47 0.11
N SER A 142 5.92 18.02 0.07
CA SER A 142 5.15 17.65 1.26
C SER A 142 5.66 16.36 1.89
N ILE A 143 6.30 15.50 1.09
CA ILE A 143 6.98 14.28 1.53
C ILE A 143 8.43 14.26 1.05
N LEU A 144 9.31 13.68 1.86
CA LEU A 144 10.75 13.63 1.59
C LEU A 144 11.12 12.68 0.46
N ASN A 145 10.46 11.52 0.42
CA ASN A 145 10.74 10.47 -0.56
C ASN A 145 9.42 9.92 -1.10
N PRO A 146 9.36 9.51 -2.38
CA PRO A 146 8.18 8.90 -2.97
C PRO A 146 8.09 7.41 -2.57
N VAL A 147 8.10 7.12 -1.27
CA VAL A 147 8.03 5.76 -0.72
C VAL A 147 6.85 5.62 0.22
N ILE A 148 6.24 4.44 0.19
CA ILE A 148 5.12 4.07 1.05
C ILE A 148 5.50 2.76 1.76
N GLY A 149 5.53 2.79 3.08
CA GLY A 149 5.70 1.60 3.91
C GLY A 149 4.35 1.04 4.33
N MET A 150 4.19 -0.27 4.27
CA MET A 150 2.96 -0.96 4.66
C MET A 150 3.27 -2.05 5.67
N ARG A 151 2.53 -2.06 6.77
CA ARG A 151 2.52 -3.12 7.79
C ARG A 151 1.09 -3.62 7.96
N PHE A 152 0.82 -4.81 7.45
CA PHE A 152 -0.47 -5.49 7.57
C PHE A 152 -0.55 -6.35 8.84
N ASP A 153 -0.23 -5.75 9.99
CA ASP A 153 -0.33 -6.40 11.29
C ASP A 153 -1.76 -6.19 11.85
N PRO A 154 -2.54 -7.24 12.15
CA PRO A 154 -3.87 -7.08 12.70
C PRO A 154 -3.92 -6.35 14.06
N ALA A 155 -2.83 -6.37 14.83
CA ALA A 155 -2.75 -5.71 16.13
C ALA A 155 -2.21 -4.28 16.04
N ASN A 156 -1.34 -3.99 15.07
CA ASN A 156 -0.75 -2.66 14.88
C ASN A 156 -0.53 -2.34 13.39
N PRO A 157 -1.61 -2.19 12.61
CA PRO A 157 -1.49 -1.94 11.18
C PRO A 157 -1.03 -0.52 10.91
N LYS A 158 -0.17 -0.35 9.91
CA LYS A 158 0.44 0.95 9.64
C LYS A 158 0.68 1.19 8.16
N LEU A 159 0.45 2.44 7.77
CA LEU A 159 0.86 3.00 6.49
C LEU A 159 1.80 4.17 6.81
N THR A 160 3.00 4.17 6.27
CA THR A 160 3.94 5.30 6.35
C THR A 160 4.06 5.92 4.96
N ILE A 161 3.94 7.23 4.88
CA ILE A 161 4.05 7.98 3.62
C ILE A 161 5.29 8.86 3.72
N GLY A 162 6.15 8.85 2.71
CA GLY A 162 7.35 9.69 2.68
C GLY A 162 8.60 9.06 3.28
N ALA A 163 8.45 7.96 4.04
CA ALA A 163 9.51 7.26 4.71
C ALA A 163 9.11 5.81 5.04
N LEU A 164 10.11 5.00 5.39
CA LEU A 164 9.94 3.69 6.01
C LEU A 164 10.29 3.81 7.49
N ASP A 165 9.52 3.19 8.37
CA ASP A 165 9.85 3.18 9.79
C ASP A 165 10.83 2.03 10.09
N PRO A 166 12.04 2.31 10.59
CA PRO A 166 13.02 1.28 10.91
C PRO A 166 12.58 0.35 12.05
N ASN A 167 11.55 0.71 12.83
CA ASN A 167 10.98 -0.17 13.87
C ASN A 167 9.96 -1.17 13.30
N ASP A 168 9.56 -1.03 12.03
CA ASP A 168 8.58 -1.90 11.39
C ASP A 168 9.23 -3.09 10.64
N TYR A 169 10.56 -3.16 10.56
CA TYR A 169 11.29 -4.28 9.95
C TYR A 169 12.61 -4.59 10.68
N GLU A 170 13.11 -5.80 10.53
CA GLU A 170 14.44 -6.20 11.00
C GLU A 170 15.38 -6.45 9.81
N GLY A 171 16.68 -6.20 10.00
CA GLY A 171 17.69 -6.40 8.96
C GLY A 171 17.70 -5.30 7.90
N THR A 172 17.99 -5.67 6.66
CA THR A 172 18.10 -4.74 5.52
C THR A 172 16.97 -4.95 4.52
N ILE A 173 16.54 -3.85 3.89
CA ILE A 173 15.55 -3.90 2.81
C ILE A 173 16.19 -4.50 1.56
N ASN A 174 15.55 -5.53 1.01
CA ASN A 174 15.90 -6.09 -0.28
C ASN A 174 14.99 -5.50 -1.35
N TRP A 175 15.59 -4.82 -2.32
CA TRP A 175 14.86 -4.17 -3.40
C TRP A 175 14.72 -5.14 -4.58
N VAL A 176 13.51 -5.23 -5.12
CA VAL A 176 13.22 -5.96 -6.34
C VAL A 176 12.67 -4.95 -7.35
N GLU A 177 13.21 -5.00 -8.57
CA GLU A 177 12.75 -4.14 -9.65
C GLU A 177 11.37 -4.62 -10.13
N MET A 178 10.42 -3.69 -10.23
CA MET A 178 9.13 -3.96 -10.86
C MET A 178 9.30 -4.07 -12.37
N SER A 179 8.52 -4.94 -12.98
CA SER A 179 8.43 -5.08 -14.43
C SER A 179 7.99 -3.78 -15.07
N GLN A 180 8.68 -3.38 -16.14
CA GLN A 180 8.25 -2.28 -17.02
C GLN A 180 7.03 -2.65 -17.87
N HIS A 181 6.71 -3.94 -17.92
CA HIS A 181 5.55 -4.45 -18.62
C HIS A 181 4.53 -4.92 -17.58
N PRO A 182 3.36 -4.23 -17.46
CA PRO A 182 2.28 -4.73 -16.62
C PRO A 182 1.88 -6.14 -17.08
N ASP A 183 1.19 -6.85 -16.19
CA ASP A 183 0.63 -8.16 -16.54
C ASP A 183 -0.08 -8.10 -17.92
N PRO A 184 -0.02 -9.16 -18.76
CA PRO A 184 -0.63 -9.16 -20.08
C PRO A 184 -2.12 -8.81 -20.12
N ASN A 185 -2.85 -9.00 -19.01
CA ASN A 185 -4.26 -8.64 -18.89
C ASN A 185 -4.47 -7.20 -18.39
N GLY A 186 -3.41 -6.54 -17.91
CA GLY A 186 -3.42 -5.17 -17.39
C GLY A 186 -3.93 -5.08 -15.95
N ASP A 187 -4.04 -6.21 -15.24
CA ASP A 187 -4.69 -6.29 -13.93
C ASP A 187 -3.80 -5.78 -12.79
N TYR A 188 -2.47 -5.85 -12.97
CA TYR A 188 -1.48 -5.54 -11.93
C TYR A 188 -0.39 -4.60 -12.45
N TYR A 189 -0.22 -3.44 -11.79
CA TYR A 189 0.84 -2.47 -12.08
C TYR A 189 2.15 -2.74 -11.33
N ASN A 190 2.16 -3.72 -10.44
CA ASN A 190 3.23 -4.02 -9.49
C ASN A 190 3.86 -5.40 -9.69
N THR A 191 3.91 -5.87 -10.93
CA THR A 191 4.48 -7.18 -11.26
C THR A 191 6.01 -7.17 -11.13
N PHE A 192 6.62 -8.29 -10.75
CA PHE A 192 8.07 -8.46 -10.65
C PHE A 192 8.49 -9.91 -10.91
N SER A 193 9.75 -10.13 -11.26
CA SER A 193 10.29 -11.47 -11.56
C SER A 193 10.60 -12.25 -10.28
N VAL A 194 10.35 -13.55 -10.32
CA VAL A 194 10.66 -14.50 -9.23
C VAL A 194 11.61 -15.58 -9.74
N ASP A 195 12.79 -15.69 -9.13
CA ASP A 195 13.83 -16.63 -9.55
C ASP A 195 13.44 -18.10 -9.28
N GLY A 196 12.70 -18.33 -8.20
CA GLY A 196 12.37 -19.65 -7.72
C GLY A 196 11.62 -19.60 -6.40
N VAL A 197 11.11 -20.75 -5.99
CA VAL A 197 10.56 -20.94 -4.64
C VAL A 197 11.48 -21.86 -3.86
N LYS A 198 11.76 -21.49 -2.62
CA LYS A 198 12.47 -22.35 -1.67
C LYS A 198 11.44 -23.08 -0.83
N GLY A 199 11.41 -24.40 -0.94
CA GLY A 199 10.58 -25.25 -0.10
C GLY A 199 11.05 -25.23 1.36
N TYR A 200 10.16 -25.65 2.27
CA TYR A 200 10.44 -25.75 3.71
C TYR A 200 11.66 -26.62 4.04
N ASN A 201 11.96 -27.62 3.21
CA ASN A 201 13.13 -28.49 3.33
C ASN A 201 14.44 -27.83 2.84
N GLY A 202 14.40 -26.57 2.45
CA GLY A 202 15.52 -25.83 1.89
C GLY A 202 15.79 -26.09 0.41
N THR A 203 15.05 -26.99 -0.24
CA THR A 203 15.18 -27.24 -1.68
C THR A 203 14.73 -26.01 -2.46
N PHE A 204 15.59 -25.54 -3.36
CA PHE A 204 15.27 -24.46 -4.27
C PHE A 204 14.75 -25.02 -5.60
N LEU A 205 13.55 -24.61 -5.99
CA LEU A 205 12.97 -24.89 -7.29
C LEU A 205 13.11 -23.64 -8.17
N PRO A 206 14.04 -23.61 -9.13
CA PRO A 206 14.18 -22.48 -10.04
C PRO A 206 13.03 -22.45 -11.05
N PHE A 207 12.56 -21.25 -11.40
CA PHE A 207 11.55 -21.04 -12.45
C PHE A 207 12.13 -20.52 -13.77
N GLY A 208 13.46 -20.47 -13.89
CA GLY A 208 14.14 -20.13 -15.14
C GLY A 208 13.90 -18.70 -15.63
N GLY A 209 13.57 -17.77 -14.72
CA GLY A 209 13.41 -16.34 -15.03
C GLY A 209 12.09 -15.93 -15.70
N ASN A 210 11.18 -16.88 -15.92
CA ASN A 210 9.91 -16.62 -16.63
C ASN A 210 8.70 -16.48 -15.70
N LEU A 211 8.86 -16.65 -14.40
CA LEU A 211 7.78 -16.48 -13.45
C LEU A 211 7.70 -15.02 -13.00
N THR A 212 6.53 -14.42 -13.16
CA THR A 212 6.18 -13.14 -12.59
C THR A 212 5.23 -13.33 -11.41
N ALA A 213 5.34 -12.45 -10.42
CA ALA A 213 4.40 -12.32 -9.32
C ALA A 213 3.92 -10.87 -9.24
N ALA A 214 2.79 -10.66 -8.58
CA ALA A 214 2.28 -9.34 -8.22
C ALA A 214 1.96 -9.35 -6.72
N LEU A 215 2.01 -8.18 -6.08
CA LEU A 215 1.46 -8.04 -4.73
C LEU A 215 -0.04 -7.79 -4.86
N ASP A 216 -0.83 -8.45 -4.03
CA ASP A 216 -2.26 -8.19 -3.92
C ASP A 216 -2.63 -8.08 -2.44
N SER A 217 -3.42 -7.06 -2.12
CA SER A 217 -3.96 -6.78 -0.79
C SER A 217 -5.37 -7.37 -0.60
N TYR A 218 -5.98 -7.88 -1.68
CA TYR A 218 -7.33 -8.47 -1.68
C TYR A 218 -7.33 -9.98 -1.57
N SER A 219 -6.27 -10.62 -2.03
CA SER A 219 -6.10 -12.06 -1.91
C SER A 219 -5.42 -12.38 -0.58
N CYS A 220 -6.11 -13.11 0.29
CA CYS A 220 -5.52 -13.69 1.48
C CYS A 220 -4.26 -14.53 1.16
N PRO A 221 -3.31 -14.66 2.10
CA PRO A 221 -1.93 -14.97 1.77
C PRO A 221 -1.80 -16.43 1.35
N GLY A 222 -1.38 -16.65 0.11
CA GLY A 222 -0.49 -17.78 -0.15
C GLY A 222 0.81 -17.50 0.60
N TYR A 223 0.92 -17.98 1.84
CA TYR A 223 2.13 -18.09 2.68
C TYR A 223 3.31 -17.15 2.36
N TYR A 224 3.53 -16.13 3.20
CA TYR A 224 4.82 -15.44 3.31
C TYR A 224 5.58 -15.97 4.54
N GLY A 225 6.91 -16.08 4.43
CA GLY A 225 7.77 -16.82 5.35
C GLY A 225 7.66 -16.44 6.84
N PHE A 226 7.97 -17.40 7.70
CA PHE A 226 8.02 -17.20 9.15
C PHE A 226 9.26 -16.39 9.56
N ALA A 227 9.06 -15.27 10.24
CA ALA A 227 10.09 -14.62 11.05
C ALA A 227 9.87 -14.97 12.54
N PHE A 228 10.94 -15.28 13.27
CA PHE A 228 10.90 -15.55 14.71
C PHE A 228 11.31 -14.31 15.50
N PRO A 229 10.75 -14.07 16.70
CA PRO A 229 11.15 -12.93 17.54
C PRO A 229 12.62 -13.00 17.97
N SER A 230 13.31 -11.87 17.91
CA SER A 230 14.69 -11.73 18.39
C SER A 230 14.83 -12.06 19.89
N GLY A 231 15.90 -12.77 20.26
CA GLY A 231 16.21 -13.16 21.65
C GLY A 231 15.61 -14.51 22.11
N ALA A 232 14.76 -15.14 21.31
CA ALA A 232 14.33 -16.51 21.59
C ALA A 232 15.48 -17.48 21.32
N ASN A 233 16.02 -18.11 22.38
CA ASN A 233 17.10 -19.09 22.26
C ASN A 233 16.54 -20.40 21.67
N ARG A 234 16.42 -20.46 20.34
CA ARG A 234 15.89 -21.60 19.61
C ARG A 234 17.02 -22.43 19.02
N THR A 235 16.99 -23.73 19.27
CA THR A 235 18.00 -24.65 18.73
C THR A 235 17.79 -24.87 17.23
N GLN A 236 18.85 -25.27 16.51
CA GLN A 236 18.76 -25.64 15.09
C GLN A 236 17.64 -26.67 14.84
N ALA A 237 17.42 -27.57 15.80
CA ALA A 237 16.36 -28.58 15.76
C ALA A 237 14.94 -27.98 15.86
N GLN A 238 14.75 -26.87 16.58
CA GLN A 238 13.48 -26.15 16.68
C GLN A 238 13.21 -25.31 15.43
N ILE A 239 14.26 -24.75 14.82
CA ILE A 239 14.16 -24.02 13.55
C ILE A 239 13.87 -24.99 12.40
N SER A 240 14.34 -26.23 12.49
CA SER A 240 14.09 -27.29 11.52
C SER A 240 12.83 -28.13 11.79
N GLN A 241 12.03 -27.79 12.81
CA GLN A 241 10.79 -28.51 13.07
C GLN A 241 9.76 -28.19 11.98
N THR A 242 9.39 -29.21 11.21
CA THR A 242 8.24 -29.16 10.30
C THR A 242 6.96 -29.14 11.15
N PRO A 243 6.02 -28.21 10.94
CA PRO A 243 4.72 -28.27 11.58
C PRO A 243 4.07 -29.62 11.24
N THR A 244 3.80 -30.45 12.24
CA THR A 244 3.20 -31.79 12.04
C THR A 244 1.70 -31.72 11.75
N SER A 245 1.11 -30.53 11.78
CA SER A 245 -0.27 -30.25 11.41
C SER A 245 -0.43 -28.79 11.03
N THR A 246 -1.29 -28.51 10.06
CA THR A 246 -1.79 -27.15 9.78
C THR A 246 -2.58 -26.65 11.01
N PRO A 247 -2.19 -25.53 11.64
CA PRO A 247 -2.97 -24.96 12.73
C PRO A 247 -4.35 -24.57 12.20
N THR A 248 -5.41 -25.15 12.74
CA THR A 248 -6.79 -24.84 12.35
C THR A 248 -7.32 -23.56 12.99
N ASN A 249 -6.50 -22.85 13.79
CA ASN A 249 -6.91 -21.64 14.51
C ASN A 249 -5.72 -20.69 14.74
N SER A 250 -5.88 -19.40 14.40
CA SER A 250 -4.87 -18.34 14.55
C SER A 250 -4.52 -18.01 16.01
N ALA A 251 -5.39 -18.33 16.97
CA ALA A 251 -5.10 -18.16 18.40
C ALA A 251 -3.93 -19.05 18.88
N GLN A 252 -3.62 -20.13 18.16
CA GLN A 252 -2.46 -20.99 18.47
C GLN A 252 -1.13 -20.40 17.98
N CYS A 253 -1.16 -19.36 17.13
CA CYS A 253 0.02 -18.65 16.63
C CYS A 253 0.42 -17.45 17.51
N LEU A 254 -0.46 -17.00 18.42
CA LEU A 254 -0.35 -15.71 19.13
C LEU A 254 -0.41 -15.84 20.66
N SER A 255 0.38 -16.74 21.25
CA SER A 255 0.64 -16.67 22.70
C SER A 255 1.72 -15.62 23.04
N LEU A 256 1.52 -14.36 22.63
CA LEU A 256 2.40 -13.23 22.96
C LEU A 256 1.67 -12.23 23.84
N ILE A 257 2.37 -11.74 24.86
CA ILE A 257 1.87 -10.88 25.93
C ILE A 257 1.45 -9.52 25.33
N THR A 258 0.24 -9.08 25.65
CA THR A 258 -0.33 -7.79 25.25
C THR A 258 0.52 -6.63 25.79
N PRO A 259 1.07 -5.74 24.95
CA PRO A 259 1.77 -4.55 25.44
C PRO A 259 0.79 -3.59 26.13
N THR A 260 1.15 -3.11 27.32
CA THR A 260 0.28 -2.26 28.16
C THR A 260 0.41 -0.77 27.89
N SER A 261 1.10 -0.35 26.83
CA SER A 261 1.33 1.07 26.54
C SER A 261 0.95 1.44 25.12
N THR A 262 0.11 2.47 25.02
CA THR A 262 -0.28 3.16 23.78
C THR A 262 0.93 3.88 23.19
N PRO A 263 1.38 3.57 21.96
CA PRO A 263 2.50 4.29 21.34
C PRO A 263 2.07 5.67 20.85
N THR A 264 2.99 6.64 21.00
CA THR A 264 2.85 8.02 20.54
C THR A 264 3.48 8.17 19.15
N ALA A 265 2.82 8.87 18.23
CA ALA A 265 3.34 9.15 16.90
C ALA A 265 4.65 9.95 16.96
N SER A 266 5.66 9.54 16.19
CA SER A 266 6.89 10.32 15.99
C SER A 266 6.97 10.75 14.53
N VAL A 267 6.92 12.07 14.30
CA VAL A 267 7.09 12.69 12.98
C VAL A 267 8.53 13.20 12.89
N VAL A 268 9.29 12.79 11.88
CA VAL A 268 10.62 13.35 11.60
C VAL A 268 10.47 14.47 10.59
N LEU A 269 10.75 15.71 11.02
CA LEU A 269 10.73 16.89 10.15
C LEU A 269 11.97 16.95 9.26
N ALA A 270 11.76 17.33 7.99
CA ALA A 270 12.79 17.52 6.96
C ALA A 270 14.00 18.37 7.40
N SER A 271 13.79 19.31 8.33
CA SER A 271 14.82 20.21 8.83
C SER A 271 15.92 19.53 9.67
N ALA A 272 15.76 18.25 10.05
CA ALA A 272 16.71 17.53 10.91
C ALA A 272 17.71 16.61 10.17
N ALA A 273 17.53 16.34 8.87
CA ALA A 273 18.23 15.24 8.16
C ALA A 273 19.21 15.67 7.04
N LEU A 274 19.74 16.90 7.11
CA LEU A 274 20.57 17.51 6.06
C LEU A 274 22.06 17.10 6.14
N SER A 275 22.47 15.92 5.64
CA SER A 275 23.89 15.68 5.25
C SER A 275 24.19 14.40 4.44
N SER A 276 23.61 14.20 3.25
CA SER A 276 24.06 13.15 2.31
C SER A 276 24.51 13.75 0.97
N SER A 277 25.73 13.41 0.53
CA SER A 277 26.32 13.85 -0.76
C SER A 277 26.23 12.80 -1.88
N LYS A 278 25.60 11.64 -1.62
CA LYS A 278 25.46 10.56 -2.61
C LYS A 278 24.26 10.82 -3.53
N LYS A 279 24.49 10.69 -4.84
CA LYS A 279 23.46 10.83 -5.89
C LYS A 279 23.10 9.48 -6.51
N TYR A 280 21.85 9.34 -6.91
CA TYR A 280 21.22 8.11 -7.43
C TYR A 280 20.49 8.45 -8.73
N ASN A 281 20.52 7.53 -9.70
CA ASN A 281 19.83 7.76 -10.99
C ASN A 281 18.31 7.78 -10.79
N VAL A 282 17.62 8.70 -11.48
CA VAL A 282 16.15 8.77 -11.47
C VAL A 282 15.61 7.75 -12.47
N TYR A 283 14.84 6.79 -11.97
CA TYR A 283 14.22 5.77 -12.79
C TYR A 283 13.21 6.37 -13.78
N GLY A 284 13.15 5.82 -15.00
CA GLY A 284 12.25 6.29 -16.06
C GLY A 284 12.71 7.54 -16.82
N GLN A 285 13.84 8.14 -16.45
CA GLN A 285 14.42 9.28 -17.17
C GLN A 285 15.89 9.04 -17.55
N PRO A 286 16.16 8.26 -18.62
CA PRO A 286 17.51 8.04 -19.12
C PRO A 286 18.16 9.39 -19.50
N GLY A 287 19.26 9.75 -18.83
CA GLY A 287 20.00 11.01 -19.06
C GLY A 287 19.62 12.17 -18.13
N SER A 288 18.72 11.95 -17.17
CA SER A 288 18.47 12.91 -16.09
C SER A 288 19.66 13.03 -15.13
N GLU A 289 19.83 14.21 -14.54
CA GLU A 289 20.83 14.45 -13.51
C GLU A 289 20.51 13.58 -12.27
N PRO A 290 21.47 12.79 -11.76
CA PRO A 290 21.27 11.97 -10.57
C PRO A 290 20.83 12.80 -9.34
N VAL A 291 19.87 12.28 -8.57
CA VAL A 291 19.27 12.95 -7.40
C VAL A 291 19.92 12.51 -6.10
N SER A 292 20.11 13.43 -5.17
CA SER A 292 20.61 13.08 -3.83
C SER A 292 19.48 12.50 -2.97
N LEU A 293 19.72 11.34 -2.35
CA LEU A 293 18.81 10.76 -1.36
C LEU A 293 19.36 11.03 0.05
N PHE A 294 18.52 11.59 0.93
CA PHE A 294 18.85 11.90 2.32
C PHE A 294 18.66 10.68 3.22
N GLY A 295 19.52 10.50 4.24
CA GLY A 295 19.42 9.40 5.21
C GLY A 295 19.90 8.02 4.73
N VAL A 296 20.24 7.85 3.45
CA VAL A 296 20.78 6.57 2.93
C VAL A 296 22.16 6.23 3.50
N GLY A 297 22.94 7.25 3.91
CA GLY A 297 24.24 7.06 4.57
C GLY A 297 24.14 6.51 6.00
N ASP A 298 23.02 6.74 6.67
CA ASP A 298 22.76 6.26 8.04
C ASP A 298 22.18 4.84 8.05
N MET A 299 21.87 4.29 6.87
CA MET A 299 21.49 2.89 6.72
C MET A 299 22.74 2.02 6.90
N PRO A 300 22.70 0.96 7.73
CA PRO A 300 23.82 0.04 7.91
C PRO A 300 24.30 -0.49 6.55
N GLN A 301 25.55 -0.19 6.19
CA GLN A 301 26.16 -0.71 4.96
C GLN A 301 26.54 -2.17 5.16
N MET A 302 26.17 -3.04 4.20
CA MET A 302 26.65 -4.41 4.19
C MET A 302 28.04 -4.48 3.56
N VAL A 303 28.96 -5.16 4.25
CA VAL A 303 30.20 -5.69 3.66
C VAL A 303 29.89 -7.11 3.22
N TRP A 304 29.99 -7.37 1.92
CA TRP A 304 29.92 -8.72 1.39
C TRP A 304 31.25 -9.43 1.65
N ASN A 305 31.21 -10.55 2.37
CA ASN A 305 32.29 -11.54 2.43
C ASN A 305 31.94 -12.74 1.55
#